data_AF-X0SUU2-F1
#
_entry.id   AF-X0SUU2-F1
#
_cell.length_a   1.000
_cell.length_b   1.000
_cell.length_c   1.000
_cell.angle_alpha   90.00
_cell.angle_beta   90.00
_cell.angle_gamma   90.00
#
_symmetry.space_group_name_H-M   'P 1'
#
loop_
_entity.id
_entity.type
_entity.pdbx_description
1 polymer ?
#
loop_
_entity_poly.entity_id
_entity_poly.type
_entity_poly.pdbx_seq_one_letter_code
_entity_poly.pdbx_strand_id
1 'polypeptide(L)'
;NQRSGVSVRASIASYESLLANAFRRAIRLQEKDIVPRVSDLPYVIPSISGKLEFETIEEGREEQIIEKFIQSAVATVFNRYLSLSELEPVVARFKEGFTLEVADTIPSAEYVRIVKQVEGMRAAVAKLEAGRNPGLVAAAVEFVLEGLHLNKRLNKDKIAGRVHYRG
;
A
#
# COMPACT_ATOMS: atom_id res chain seq x y z
N ASN A 1 -2.61 31.94 -9.72
CA ASN A 1 -2.88 31.53 -8.33
C ASN A 1 -4.16 30.69 -8.13
N GLN A 2 -4.90 30.28 -9.19
CA GLN A 2 -6.03 29.34 -9.07
C GLN A 2 -5.62 27.87 -9.17
N ARG A 3 -4.57 27.54 -9.94
CA ARG A 3 -4.03 26.17 -10.07
C ARG A 3 -3.56 25.58 -8.73
N SER A 4 -2.90 26.38 -7.89
CA SER A 4 -2.42 25.98 -6.56
C SER A 4 -3.57 25.59 -5.61
N GLY A 5 -4.70 26.30 -5.67
CA GLY A 5 -5.88 25.97 -4.86
C GLY A 5 -6.61 24.69 -5.30
N VAL A 6 -6.50 24.29 -6.58
CA VAL A 6 -7.04 23.02 -7.06
C VAL A 6 -6.17 21.85 -6.60
N SER A 7 -4.84 21.95 -6.74
CA SER A 7 -3.90 20.91 -6.31
C SER A 7 -3.93 20.65 -4.79
N VAL A 8 -4.07 21.70 -3.98
CA VAL A 8 -4.20 21.56 -2.51
C VAL A 8 -5.50 20.83 -2.15
N ARG A 9 -6.63 21.22 -2.75
CA ARG A 9 -7.93 20.56 -2.50
C ARG A 9 -7.96 19.10 -2.94
N ALA A 10 -7.27 18.76 -4.03
CA ALA A 10 -7.13 17.37 -4.47
C ALA A 10 -6.35 16.53 -3.44
N SER A 11 -5.25 17.06 -2.93
CA SER A 11 -4.43 16.38 -1.93
C SER A 11 -5.16 16.20 -0.59
N ILE A 12 -5.90 17.23 -0.14
CA ILE A 12 -6.73 17.17 1.07
C ILE A 12 -7.83 16.11 0.92
N ALA A 13 -8.60 16.15 -0.18
CA ALA A 13 -9.66 15.18 -0.42
C ALA A 13 -9.14 13.73 -0.49
N SER A 14 -7.94 13.55 -1.06
CA SER A 14 -7.24 12.26 -1.09
C SER A 14 -6.92 11.77 0.32
N TYR A 15 -6.34 12.65 1.14
CA TYR A 15 -5.95 12.34 2.50
C TYR A 15 -7.17 12.00 3.38
N GLU A 16 -8.26 12.78 3.26
CA GLU A 16 -9.51 12.52 3.97
C GLU A 16 -10.13 11.19 3.56
N SER A 17 -10.12 10.87 2.26
CA SER A 17 -10.66 9.60 1.74
C SER A 17 -9.84 8.39 2.22
N LEU A 18 -8.51 8.54 2.22
CA LEU A 18 -7.59 7.53 2.76
C LEU A 18 -7.84 7.28 4.26
N LEU A 19 -7.93 8.35 5.06
CA LEU A 19 -8.21 8.25 6.49
C LEU A 19 -9.61 7.68 6.76
N ALA A 20 -10.62 8.08 6.00
CA ALA A 20 -11.98 7.59 6.14
C ALA A 20 -12.06 6.08 5.88
N ASN A 21 -11.35 5.57 4.86
CA ASN A 21 -11.32 4.13 4.63
C ASN A 21 -10.52 3.39 5.72
N ALA A 22 -9.38 3.93 6.15
CA ALA A 22 -8.63 3.36 7.27
C ALA A 22 -9.49 3.29 8.55
N PHE A 23 -10.31 4.32 8.80
CA PHE A 23 -11.24 4.35 9.93
C PHE A 23 -12.35 3.31 9.79
N ARG A 24 -12.97 3.21 8.61
CA ARG A 24 -13.96 2.16 8.30
C ARG A 24 -13.37 0.76 8.53
N ARG A 25 -12.14 0.50 8.07
CA ARG A 25 -11.45 -0.77 8.28
C ARG A 25 -11.19 -1.02 9.77
N ALA A 26 -10.71 -0.02 10.51
CA ALA A 26 -10.47 -0.14 11.94
C ALA A 26 -11.75 -0.50 12.71
N ILE A 27 -12.89 0.12 12.39
CA ILE A 27 -14.19 -0.23 12.98
C ILE A 27 -14.55 -1.69 12.69
N ARG A 28 -14.44 -2.14 11.43
CA ARG A 28 -14.80 -3.51 11.03
C ARG A 28 -13.93 -4.57 11.70
N LEU A 29 -12.65 -4.27 11.90
CA LEU A 29 -11.67 -5.17 12.51
C LEU A 29 -11.55 -4.99 14.03
N GLN A 30 -12.32 -4.08 14.62
CA GLN A 30 -12.25 -3.72 16.05
C GLN A 30 -10.84 -3.27 16.48
N GLU A 31 -10.13 -2.58 15.58
CA GLU A 31 -8.81 -2.02 15.84
C GLU A 31 -8.93 -0.64 16.52
N LYS A 32 -8.09 -0.39 17.52
CA LYS A 32 -8.08 0.89 18.26
C LYS A 32 -7.37 2.01 17.51
N ASP A 33 -6.32 1.65 16.79
CA ASP A 33 -5.48 2.60 16.07
C ASP A 33 -5.94 2.69 14.61
N ILE A 34 -6.14 3.92 14.14
CA ILE A 34 -6.51 4.19 12.75
C ILE A 34 -5.23 4.44 11.98
N VAL A 35 -4.75 3.42 11.26
CA VAL A 35 -3.51 3.50 10.50
C VAL A 35 -3.79 3.16 9.03
N PRO A 36 -3.61 4.11 8.09
CA PRO A 36 -3.68 3.82 6.66
C PRO A 36 -2.67 2.75 6.22
N ARG A 37 -3.09 1.86 5.33
CA ARG A 37 -2.28 0.81 4.70
C ARG A 37 -2.35 0.94 3.18
N VAL A 38 -1.51 0.19 2.45
CA VAL A 38 -1.53 0.19 0.97
C VAL A 38 -2.90 -0.23 0.43
N SER A 39 -3.57 -1.16 1.11
CA SER A 39 -4.93 -1.60 0.78
C SER A 39 -5.98 -0.49 0.82
N ASP A 40 -5.69 0.65 1.45
CA ASP A 40 -6.59 1.81 1.49
C ASP A 40 -6.39 2.78 0.30
N LEU A 41 -5.27 2.71 -0.43
CA LEU A 41 -4.95 3.64 -1.52
C LEU A 41 -5.96 3.64 -2.68
N PRO A 42 -6.56 2.51 -3.11
CA PRO A 42 -7.57 2.53 -4.18
C PRO A 42 -8.78 3.42 -3.85
N TYR A 43 -9.09 3.63 -2.57
CA TYR A 43 -10.21 4.48 -2.15
C TYR A 43 -9.93 5.98 -2.32
N VAL A 44 -8.70 6.36 -2.66
CA VAL A 44 -8.35 7.74 -3.04
C VAL A 44 -8.86 8.05 -4.45
N ILE A 45 -8.96 7.07 -5.34
CA ILE A 45 -9.26 7.28 -6.77
C ILE A 45 -10.52 8.12 -6.98
N PRO A 46 -11.69 7.78 -6.38
CA PRO A 46 -12.91 8.57 -6.60
C PRO A 46 -12.78 10.03 -6.15
N SER A 47 -11.93 10.30 -5.15
CA SER A 47 -11.71 11.64 -4.61
C SER A 47 -10.88 12.54 -5.54
N ILE A 48 -10.07 11.96 -6.43
CA ILE A 48 -9.18 12.69 -7.34
C ILE A 48 -9.63 12.65 -8.79
N SER A 49 -10.41 11.65 -9.22
CA SER A 49 -10.84 11.52 -10.63
C SER A 49 -11.55 12.77 -11.15
N GLY A 50 -12.46 13.36 -10.36
CA GLY A 50 -13.16 14.60 -10.74
C GLY A 50 -12.34 15.88 -10.57
N LYS A 51 -11.06 15.78 -10.19
CA LYS A 51 -10.14 16.90 -9.97
C LYS A 51 -8.92 16.85 -10.89
N LEU A 52 -8.83 15.84 -11.75
CA LEU A 52 -7.81 15.68 -12.78
C LEU A 52 -8.41 15.99 -14.14
N GLU A 53 -7.63 16.65 -14.98
CA GLU A 53 -7.96 16.85 -16.39
C GLU A 53 -7.23 15.80 -17.20
N PHE A 54 -7.94 15.16 -18.13
CA PHE A 54 -7.41 14.12 -19.02
C PHE A 54 -7.51 14.60 -20.47
N GLU A 55 -6.58 14.15 -21.31
CA GLU A 55 -6.67 14.41 -22.74
C GLU A 55 -7.71 13.49 -23.39
N THR A 56 -8.27 13.88 -24.54
CA THR A 56 -9.30 13.09 -25.26
C THR A 56 -8.81 11.67 -25.62
N ILE A 57 -7.50 11.46 -25.76
CA ILE A 57 -6.92 10.14 -26.02
C ILE A 57 -6.95 9.20 -24.80
N GLU A 58 -7.17 9.76 -23.61
CA GLU A 58 -7.19 9.05 -22.32
C GLU A 58 -8.62 8.71 -21.85
N GLU A 59 -9.64 9.12 -22.62
CA GLU A 59 -11.05 8.93 -22.30
C GLU A 59 -11.38 7.43 -22.14
N GLY A 60 -11.99 7.08 -21.00
CA GLY A 60 -12.29 5.71 -20.61
C GLY A 60 -11.12 4.91 -20.01
N ARG A 61 -9.95 5.53 -19.81
CA ARG A 61 -8.76 4.93 -19.16
C ARG A 61 -8.31 5.68 -17.91
N GLU A 62 -9.10 6.63 -17.43
CA GLU A 62 -8.74 7.56 -16.36
C GLU A 62 -8.36 6.82 -15.07
N GLU A 63 -9.19 5.85 -14.65
CA GLU A 63 -8.93 5.05 -13.45
C GLU A 63 -7.63 4.26 -13.55
N GLN A 64 -7.35 3.65 -14.71
CA GLN A 64 -6.10 2.89 -14.93
C GLN A 64 -4.87 3.80 -14.90
N ILE A 65 -5.00 5.01 -15.43
CA ILE A 65 -3.92 6.02 -15.41
C ILE A 65 -3.66 6.45 -13.96
N ILE A 66 -4.72 6.75 -13.20
CA ILE A 66 -4.61 7.10 -11.78
C ILE A 66 -3.99 5.95 -10.97
N GLU A 67 -4.42 4.71 -11.18
CA GLU A 67 -3.83 3.54 -10.52
C GLU A 67 -2.32 3.44 -10.79
N LYS A 68 -1.90 3.63 -12.05
CA LYS A 68 -0.47 3.64 -12.41
C LYS A 68 0.29 4.79 -11.77
N PHE A 69 -0.33 5.96 -11.61
CA PHE A 69 0.27 7.08 -10.89
C PHE A 69 0.46 6.76 -9.40
N ILE A 70 -0.54 6.16 -8.75
CA ILE A 70 -0.45 5.72 -7.36
C ILE A 70 0.66 4.68 -7.21
N GLN A 71 0.72 3.67 -8.09
CA GLN A 71 1.78 2.66 -8.11
C GLN A 71 3.16 3.29 -8.28
N SER A 72 3.31 4.23 -9.21
CA SER A 72 4.58 4.93 -9.43
C SER A 72 4.99 5.76 -8.21
N ALA A 73 4.04 6.38 -7.52
CA ALA A 73 4.28 7.10 -6.27
C ALA A 73 4.73 6.15 -5.15
N VAL A 74 4.05 4.99 -4.99
CA VAL A 74 4.44 3.96 -4.01
C VAL A 74 5.86 3.47 -4.28
N ALA A 75 6.19 3.12 -5.52
CA ALA A 75 7.54 2.69 -5.90
C ALA A 75 8.59 3.78 -5.62
N THR A 76 8.27 5.03 -5.94
CA THR A 76 9.15 6.18 -5.69
C THR A 76 9.42 6.36 -4.20
N VAL A 77 8.40 6.29 -3.35
CA VAL A 77 8.57 6.40 -1.90
C VAL A 77 9.33 5.19 -1.37
N PHE A 78 8.99 3.97 -1.81
CA PHE A 78 9.65 2.75 -1.36
C PHE A 78 11.16 2.81 -1.61
N ASN A 79 11.58 3.22 -2.82
CA ASN A 79 12.98 3.33 -3.21
C ASN A 79 13.77 4.42 -2.44
N ARG A 80 13.09 5.30 -1.68
CA ARG A 80 13.76 6.27 -0.78
C ARG A 80 14.08 5.70 0.59
N TYR A 81 13.30 4.71 1.06
CA TYR A 81 13.43 4.17 2.41
C TYR A 81 14.08 2.78 2.46
N LEU A 82 13.89 1.99 1.41
CA LEU A 82 14.30 0.58 1.35
C LEU A 82 15.11 0.31 0.09
N SER A 83 16.09 -0.58 0.21
CA SER A 83 16.86 -1.08 -0.92
C SER A 83 16.54 -2.55 -1.21
N LEU A 84 16.61 -2.95 -2.47
CA LEU A 84 16.28 -4.33 -2.87
C LEU A 84 17.28 -5.35 -2.32
N SER A 85 18.56 -4.97 -2.20
CA SER A 85 19.61 -5.85 -1.65
C SER A 85 19.34 -6.24 -0.20
N GLU A 86 18.79 -5.32 0.60
CA GLU A 86 18.43 -5.60 2.00
C GLU A 86 17.18 -6.49 2.15
N LEU A 87 16.38 -6.57 1.09
CA LEU A 87 15.16 -7.37 1.06
C LEU A 87 15.34 -8.73 0.36
N GLU A 88 16.57 -9.08 -0.04
CA GLU A 88 16.88 -10.40 -0.60
C GLU A 88 16.39 -11.56 0.28
N PRO A 89 16.56 -11.55 1.63
CA PRO A 89 16.03 -12.61 2.48
C PRO A 89 14.50 -12.73 2.41
N VAL A 90 13.80 -11.61 2.30
CA VAL A 90 12.34 -11.59 2.12
C VAL A 90 11.98 -12.22 0.77
N VAL A 91 12.63 -11.80 -0.31
CA VAL A 91 12.36 -12.34 -1.65
C VAL A 91 12.68 -13.83 -1.73
N ALA A 92 13.80 -14.27 -1.13
CA ALA A 92 14.18 -15.68 -1.07
C ALA A 92 13.09 -16.53 -0.40
N ARG A 93 12.56 -16.06 0.73
CA ARG A 93 11.47 -16.75 1.44
C ARG A 93 10.23 -16.97 0.56
N PHE A 94 9.85 -15.98 -0.24
CA PHE A 94 8.72 -16.09 -1.17
C PHE A 94 9.02 -17.01 -2.36
N LYS A 95 10.26 -17.03 -2.86
CA LYS A 95 10.70 -17.97 -3.91
C LYS A 95 10.70 -19.44 -3.46
N GLU A 96 10.82 -19.70 -2.16
CA GLU A 96 10.66 -21.03 -1.56
C GLU A 96 9.19 -21.48 -1.44
N GLY A 97 8.24 -20.73 -2.02
CA GLY A 97 6.83 -21.07 -2.04
C GLY A 97 6.01 -20.46 -0.89
N PHE A 98 6.60 -19.55 -0.10
CA PHE A 98 5.80 -18.75 0.83
C PHE A 98 4.88 -17.82 0.03
N THR A 99 3.61 -17.79 0.40
CA THR A 99 2.63 -16.86 -0.15
C THR A 99 2.01 -16.07 0.99
N LEU A 100 1.59 -14.84 0.67
CA LEU A 100 0.91 -14.01 1.65
C LEU A 100 -0.34 -13.36 1.06
N GLU A 101 -1.46 -13.55 1.76
CA GLU A 101 -2.69 -12.83 1.51
C GLU A 101 -2.70 -11.49 2.26
N VAL A 102 -3.07 -10.43 1.54
CA VAL A 102 -3.26 -9.07 2.02
C VAL A 102 -4.67 -8.62 1.61
N ALA A 103 -5.43 -8.13 2.57
CA ALA A 103 -6.74 -7.53 2.31
C ALA A 103 -7.16 -6.58 3.45
N ASP A 104 -8.15 -5.74 3.17
CA ASP A 104 -8.80 -4.86 4.15
C ASP A 104 -9.56 -5.61 5.25
N THR A 105 -9.77 -6.91 5.07
CA THR A 105 -10.38 -7.84 6.02
C THR A 105 -9.38 -8.56 6.92
N ILE A 106 -8.07 -8.35 6.73
CA ILE A 106 -7.02 -9.01 7.52
C ILE A 106 -6.63 -8.13 8.73
N PRO A 107 -6.77 -8.63 9.98
CA PRO A 107 -6.37 -7.91 11.19
C PRO A 107 -4.88 -7.57 11.23
N SER A 108 -4.53 -6.40 11.77
CA SER A 108 -3.16 -5.95 11.99
C SER A 108 -2.31 -6.96 12.77
N ALA A 109 -2.92 -7.69 13.70
CA ALA A 109 -2.24 -8.71 14.49
C ALA A 109 -1.72 -9.89 13.65
N GLU A 110 -2.29 -10.16 12.47
CA GLU A 110 -1.79 -11.17 11.53
C GLU A 110 -0.43 -10.75 10.97
N TYR A 111 -0.31 -9.49 10.55
CA TYR A 111 0.93 -8.92 10.02
C TYR A 111 2.08 -8.98 11.04
N VAL A 112 1.78 -8.76 12.33
CA VAL A 112 2.77 -8.92 13.40
C VAL A 112 3.29 -10.36 13.49
N ARG A 113 2.46 -11.36 13.21
CA ARG A 113 2.90 -12.78 13.17
C ARG A 113 3.76 -13.06 11.95
N ILE A 114 3.40 -12.50 10.79
CA ILE A 114 4.14 -12.65 9.53
C ILE A 114 5.56 -12.10 9.66
N VAL A 115 5.74 -10.95 10.32
CA VAL A 115 7.08 -10.38 10.59
C VAL A 115 8.01 -11.36 11.32
N LYS A 116 7.46 -12.28 12.13
CA LYS A 116 8.25 -13.30 12.84
C LYS A 116 8.59 -14.51 11.96
N GLN A 117 7.83 -14.75 10.90
CA GLN A 117 7.95 -15.91 10.02
C GLN A 117 8.82 -15.66 8.79
N VAL A 118 8.98 -14.38 8.40
CA VAL A 118 9.71 -13.98 7.20
C VAL A 118 11.00 -13.30 7.62
N GLU A 119 12.12 -13.96 7.34
CA GLU A 119 13.45 -13.40 7.56
C GLU A 119 13.63 -12.08 6.80
N GLY A 120 14.33 -11.11 7.40
CA GLY A 120 14.52 -9.77 6.83
C GLY A 120 13.32 -8.83 7.00
N MET A 121 12.09 -9.34 7.16
CA MET A 121 10.90 -8.49 7.28
C MET A 121 10.96 -7.58 8.51
N ARG A 122 11.47 -8.08 9.64
CA ARG A 122 11.62 -7.27 10.88
C ARG A 122 12.54 -6.06 10.68
N ALA A 123 13.65 -6.24 9.95
CA ALA A 123 14.59 -5.16 9.68
C ALA A 123 13.96 -4.10 8.74
N ALA A 124 13.23 -4.56 7.72
CA ALA A 124 12.49 -3.68 6.81
C ALA A 124 11.42 -2.84 7.54
N VAL A 125 10.62 -3.48 8.39
CA VAL A 125 9.60 -2.80 9.22
C VAL A 125 10.23 -1.81 10.20
N ALA A 126 11.40 -2.13 10.76
CA ALA A 126 12.11 -1.22 11.66
C ALA A 126 12.61 0.06 10.95
N LYS A 127 13.08 -0.05 9.69
CA LYS A 127 13.48 1.12 8.88
C LYS A 127 12.33 2.08 8.58
N LEU A 128 11.10 1.58 8.59
CA LEU A 128 9.88 2.37 8.40
C LEU A 128 9.33 2.91 9.72
N GLU A 129 10.08 2.81 10.81
CA GLU A 129 9.76 3.36 12.14
C GLU A 129 8.41 2.88 12.72
N ALA A 130 7.93 1.71 12.29
CA ALA A 130 6.62 1.18 12.71
C ALA A 130 6.55 0.78 14.19
N GLY A 131 7.69 0.64 14.86
CA GLY A 131 7.79 0.31 16.29
C GLY A 131 7.06 -0.99 16.65
N ARG A 132 6.20 -0.93 17.67
CA ARG A 132 5.41 -2.08 18.18
C ARG A 132 3.91 -1.97 17.91
N ASN A 133 3.47 -0.91 17.23
CA ASN A 133 2.05 -0.69 16.96
C ASN A 133 1.59 -1.67 15.86
N PRO A 134 0.60 -2.55 16.09
CA PRO A 134 0.15 -3.51 15.07
C PRO A 134 -0.38 -2.85 13.78
N GLY A 135 -1.01 -1.68 13.89
CA GLY A 135 -1.45 -0.85 12.78
C GLY A 135 -0.28 -0.44 11.89
N LEU A 136 0.74 0.18 12.49
CA LEU A 136 1.95 0.61 11.78
C LEU A 136 2.72 -0.57 11.19
N VAL A 137 2.81 -1.68 11.92
CA VAL A 137 3.47 -2.90 11.41
C VAL A 137 2.75 -3.44 10.18
N ALA A 138 1.42 -3.49 10.18
CA ALA A 138 0.65 -3.93 9.02
C ALA A 138 0.86 -3.00 7.81
N ALA A 139 0.82 -1.68 8.03
CA ALA A 139 1.10 -0.70 6.98
C ALA A 139 2.50 -0.87 6.39
N ALA A 140 3.51 -1.06 7.24
CA ALA A 140 4.88 -1.29 6.82
C ALA A 140 5.05 -2.60 6.03
N VAL A 141 4.44 -3.70 6.47
CA VAL A 141 4.48 -4.98 5.75
C VAL A 141 3.82 -4.85 4.37
N GLU A 142 2.61 -4.29 4.29
CA GLU A 142 1.94 -4.07 3.01
C GLU A 142 2.78 -3.18 2.07
N PHE A 143 3.42 -2.14 2.60
CA PHE A 143 4.30 -1.25 1.84
C PHE A 143 5.55 -1.95 1.31
N VAL A 144 6.17 -2.82 2.11
CA VAL A 144 7.31 -3.64 1.67
C VAL A 144 6.90 -4.56 0.52
N LEU A 145 5.78 -5.25 0.65
CA LEU A 145 5.31 -6.22 -0.36
C LEU A 145 4.92 -5.52 -1.67
N GLU A 146 4.21 -4.39 -1.58
CA GLU A 146 3.87 -3.62 -2.76
C GLU A 146 5.11 -3.06 -3.45
N GLY A 147 6.06 -2.53 -2.69
CA GLY A 147 7.33 -2.05 -3.24
C GLY A 147 8.16 -3.14 -3.91
N LEU A 148 8.21 -4.33 -3.33
CA LEU A 148 8.84 -5.50 -3.95
C LEU A 148 8.12 -5.91 -5.25
N HIS A 149 6.80 -5.91 -5.26
CA HIS A 149 6.02 -6.20 -6.46
C HIS A 149 6.30 -5.18 -7.58
N LEU A 150 6.24 -3.88 -7.26
CA LEU A 150 6.46 -2.80 -8.22
C LEU A 150 7.90 -2.74 -8.74
N ASN A 151 8.86 -3.25 -7.97
CA ASN A 151 10.24 -3.49 -8.41
C ASN A 151 10.45 -4.88 -9.05
N LYS A 152 9.38 -5.58 -9.43
CA LYS A 152 9.39 -6.88 -10.14
C LYS A 152 10.11 -8.00 -9.37
N ARG A 153 10.10 -7.93 -8.04
CA ARG A 153 10.69 -8.94 -7.14
C ARG A 153 9.69 -9.96 -6.64
N LEU A 154 8.41 -9.61 -6.62
CA LEU A 154 7.29 -10.47 -6.26
C LEU A 154 6.16 -10.35 -7.29
N ASN A 155 5.42 -11.44 -7.48
CA ASN A 155 4.17 -11.45 -8.20
C ASN A 155 3.03 -11.03 -7.28
N LYS A 156 2.00 -10.37 -7.86
CA LYS A 156 0.80 -9.92 -7.17
C LYS A 156 -0.43 -10.34 -7.95
N ASP A 157 -1.23 -11.23 -7.38
CA ASP A 157 -2.50 -11.67 -7.96
C ASP A 157 -3.67 -11.06 -7.20
N LYS A 158 -4.65 -10.49 -7.91
CA LYS A 158 -5.89 -9.98 -7.33
C LYS A 158 -6.99 -11.03 -7.49
N ILE A 159 -7.50 -11.58 -6.39
CA ILE A 159 -8.55 -12.62 -6.39
C ILE A 159 -9.68 -12.18 -5.44
N ALA A 160 -10.88 -11.94 -5.98
CA ALA A 160 -12.09 -11.62 -5.20
C ALA A 160 -11.90 -10.50 -4.14
N GLY A 161 -11.18 -9.43 -4.48
CA GLY A 161 -10.90 -8.30 -3.57
C GLY A 161 -9.74 -8.52 -2.60
N ARG A 162 -9.08 -9.68 -2.67
CA ARG A 162 -7.86 -10.01 -1.92
C ARG A 162 -6.64 -9.94 -2.82
N VAL A 163 -5.50 -9.64 -2.23
CA VAL A 163 -4.21 -9.61 -2.91
C VAL A 163 -3.37 -10.77 -2.40
N HIS A 164 -2.81 -11.56 -3.30
CA HIS A 164 -1.84 -12.59 -2.97
C HIS A 164 -0.47 -12.22 -3.52
N TYR A 165 0.53 -12.17 -2.63
CA TYR A 165 1.93 -12.02 -3.00
C TYR A 165 2.61 -13.38 -3.03
N ARG A 166 3.43 -13.63 -4.07
CA ARG A 166 4.22 -14.84 -4.25
C ARG A 166 5.55 -14.55 -4.95
N GLY A 167 6.50 -15.49 -4.86
CA GLY A 167 7.79 -15.43 -5.56
C GLY A 167 7.68 -15.44 -7.07
#